data_AF-A0A1V2YIK2-F1
#
_entry.id   AF-A0A1V2YIK2-F1
#
_cell.length_a   1.000
_cell.length_b   1.000
_cell.length_c   1.000
_cell.angle_alpha   90.00
_cell.angle_beta   90.00
_cell.angle_gamma   90.00
#
_symmetry.space_group_name_H-M   'P 1'
#
loop_
_entity.id
_entity.type
_entity.pdbx_description
1 polymer ?
#
loop_
_entity_poly.entity_id
_entity_poly.type
_entity_poly.pdbx_seq_one_letter_code
_entity_poly.pdbx_strand_id
1 'polypeptide(L)' 'MDCVYCKGNISVCITDYTVILKDCVILIKDIPSQKCDLCGETFFSFNVATKLDVIVNHEKVNSNRMTEVVYS' A
#
# COMPACT_ATOMS: atom_id res chain seq x y z
N MET A 1 0.69 17.34 -9.41
CA MET A 1 1.54 16.23 -9.91
C MET A 1 0.63 15.44 -10.82
N ASP A 2 1.05 15.17 -12.05
CA ASP A 2 0.16 14.55 -13.04
C ASP A 2 0.45 13.06 -13.15
N CYS A 3 -0.60 12.27 -13.36
CA CYS A 3 -0.48 10.83 -13.52
C CYS A 3 0.45 10.50 -14.68
N VAL A 4 1.42 9.62 -14.43
CA VAL A 4 2.42 9.22 -15.44
C VAL A 4 1.75 8.50 -16.62
N TYR A 5 0.65 7.79 -16.37
CA TYR A 5 -0.09 6.98 -17.34
C TYR A 5 -1.12 7.77 -18.15
N CYS A 6 -1.97 8.55 -17.51
CA CYS A 6 -3.12 9.20 -18.16
C CYS A 6 -3.07 10.74 -18.15
N LYS A 7 -2.02 11.35 -17.55
CA LYS A 7 -1.88 12.80 -17.34
C LYS A 7 -3.01 13.45 -16.53
N GLY A 8 -3.85 12.64 -15.86
CA GLY A 8 -4.89 13.11 -14.96
C GLY A 8 -4.33 13.69 -13.66
N ASN A 9 -5.18 14.41 -12.92
CA ASN A 9 -4.83 14.94 -11.61
C ASN A 9 -4.64 13.81 -10.59
N ILE A 10 -3.77 14.05 -9.61
CA ILE A 10 -3.48 13.13 -8.52
C ILE A 10 -3.86 13.82 -7.21
N SER A 11 -4.75 13.18 -6.44
CA SER A 11 -5.21 13.63 -5.13
C SER A 11 -4.62 12.76 -4.01
N VAL A 12 -4.45 13.34 -2.82
CA VAL A 12 -4.00 12.59 -1.64
C VAL A 12 -5.17 11.81 -1.05
N CYS A 13 -4.95 10.55 -0.72
CA CYS A 13 -5.96 9.67 -0.14
C CYS A 13 -5.37 8.64 0.81
N ILE A 14 -6.24 7.99 1.57
CA ILE A 14 -5.89 6.85 2.42
C ILE A 14 -6.31 5.58 1.69
N THR A 15 -5.40 4.60 1.61
CA THR A 15 -5.65 3.34 0.90
C THR A 15 -5.25 2.15 1.77
N ASP A 16 -6.03 1.09 1.71
CA ASP A 16 -5.68 -0.20 2.31
C ASP A 16 -4.83 -1.02 1.32
N TYR A 17 -3.73 -1.60 1.80
CA TYR A 17 -2.81 -2.40 1.01
C TYR A 17 -2.87 -3.85 1.46
N THR A 18 -3.32 -4.72 0.56
CA THR A 18 -3.42 -6.16 0.83
C THR A 18 -2.33 -6.91 0.09
N VAL A 19 -1.56 -7.70 0.83
CA VAL A 19 -0.56 -8.62 0.28
C VAL A 19 -1.04 -10.04 0.46
N ILE A 20 -1.28 -10.73 -0.64
CA ILE A 20 -1.66 -12.14 -0.64
C ILE A 20 -0.40 -12.95 -0.93
N LEU A 21 0.05 -13.71 0.07
CA LEU A 21 1.12 -14.69 -0.05
C LEU A 21 0.50 -16.09 -0.10
N LYS A 22 1.33 -17.09 -0.44
CA LYS A 22 0.87 -18.47 -0.64
C LYS A 22 0.12 -19.04 0.57
N ASP A 23 0.56 -18.70 1.78
CA ASP A 23 0.04 -19.25 3.05
C ASP A 23 -0.40 -18.17 4.05
N CYS A 24 -0.35 -16.89 3.66
CA CYS A 24 -0.61 -15.75 4.54
C CYS A 24 -1.24 -14.58 3.77
N VAL A 25 -2.20 -13.89 4.39
CA VAL A 25 -2.72 -12.61 3.90
C VAL A 25 -2.35 -11.51 4.90
N ILE A 26 -1.69 -10.46 4.42
CA ILE A 26 -1.32 -9.29 5.21
C ILE A 26 -2.18 -8.13 4.73
N LEU A 27 -3.03 -7.60 5.61
CA LEU A 27 -3.84 -6.41 5.36
C LEU A 27 -3.23 -5.24 6.12
N ILE A 28 -2.73 -4.23 5.40
CA ILE A 28 -2.18 -3.02 5.98
C ILE A 28 -3.16 -1.87 5.71
N LYS A 29 -3.75 -1.31 6.77
CA LYS A 29 -4.76 -0.24 6.66
C LYS A 29 -4.17 1.14 6.89
N ASP A 30 -4.93 2.15 6.47
CA ASP A 30 -4.67 3.57 6.75
C ASP A 30 -3.37 4.13 6.15
N ILE A 31 -2.99 3.65 4.96
CA ILE A 31 -1.73 4.07 4.34
C ILE A 31 -1.92 5.40 3.60
N PRO A 32 -1.09 6.43 3.90
CA PRO A 32 -1.09 7.67 3.14
C PRO A 32 -0.58 7.40 1.72
N SER A 33 -1.41 7.73 0.75
CA SER A 33 -1.21 7.43 -0.67
C SER A 33 -1.70 8.58 -1.54
N GLN A 34 -1.45 8.47 -2.84
CA GLN A 34 -1.90 9.42 -3.83
C GLN A 34 -2.64 8.65 -4.92
N LYS A 35 -3.84 9.05 -5.30
CA LYS A 35 -4.63 8.36 -6.32
C LYS A 35 -4.95 9.29 -7.47
N CYS A 36 -4.87 8.77 -8.69
CA CYS A 36 -5.31 9.50 -9.86
C CYS A 36 -6.84 9.49 -9.93
N ASP A 37 -7.44 10.66 -10.05
CA ASP A 37 -8.90 10.82 -10.10
C ASP A 37 -9.51 10.28 -11.41
N LEU A 38 -8.70 10.11 -12.46
CA LEU A 38 -9.16 9.69 -13.77
C LEU A 38 -9.02 8.19 -14.02
N CYS A 39 -7.83 7.63 -13.83
CA CYS A 39 -7.58 6.20 -14.07
C CYS A 39 -7.59 5.35 -12.80
N GLY A 40 -7.59 5.96 -11.61
CA GLY A 40 -7.60 5.24 -10.34
C GLY A 40 -6.25 4.68 -9.90
N GLU A 41 -5.16 4.98 -10.60
CA GLU A 41 -3.81 4.54 -10.25
C GLU A 41 -3.38 5.09 -8.88
N THR A 42 -2.80 4.23 -8.04
CA THR A 42 -2.34 4.58 -6.69
C THR A 42 -0.81 4.65 -6.65
N PHE A 43 -0.30 5.73 -6.08
CA PHE A 43 1.12 6.02 -5.91
C PHE A 43 1.44 6.14 -4.43
N PHE A 44 2.61 5.62 -4.05
CA PHE A 44 3.14 5.72 -2.71
C PHE A 44 4.44 6.53 -2.74
N SER A 45 4.68 7.31 -1.68
CA SER A 45 5.98 7.96 -1.52
C SER A 45 7.07 6.93 -1.21
N PHE A 46 8.32 7.26 -1.50
CA PHE A 46 9.47 6.38 -1.21
C PHE A 46 9.51 5.91 0.25
N ASN A 47 9.21 6.81 1.20
CA ASN A 47 9.19 6.49 2.63
C ASN A 47 8.07 5.49 2.99
N VAL A 48 6.90 5.65 2.36
CA VAL A 48 5.76 4.74 2.57
C VAL A 48 6.06 3.36 1.99
N ALA A 49 6.56 3.30 0.74
CA ALA A 49 6.93 2.05 0.10
C ALA A 49 7.99 1.29 0.92
N THR A 50 9.04 1.99 1.38
CA THR A 50 10.09 1.39 2.23
C THR A 50 9.52 0.82 3.53
N LYS A 51 8.60 1.54 4.19
CA LYS A 51 7.95 1.05 5.41
C LYS A 51 7.07 -0.18 5.13
N LEU A 52 6.32 -0.18 4.03
CA LEU A 52 5.50 -1.34 3.64
C LEU A 52 6.37 -2.58 3.42
N ASP A 53 7.52 -2.43 2.75
CA ASP A 53 8.47 -3.54 2.56
C ASP A 53 8.99 -4.10 3.88
N VAL A 54 9.30 -3.25 4.86
CA VAL A 54 9.73 -3.68 6.20
C VAL A 54 8.63 -4.46 6.91
N ILE A 55 7.38 -3.95 6.90
CA ILE A 55 6.23 -4.61 7.53
C ILE A 55 5.99 -5.98 6.88
N VAL A 56 5.94 -6.01 5.55
CA VAL A 56 5.69 -7.25 4.80
C VAL A 56 6.79 -8.28 5.05
N ASN A 57 8.06 -7.85 5.08
CA ASN A 57 9.18 -8.76 5.36
C ASN A 57 9.19 -9.26 6.80
N HIS A 58 8.81 -8.43 7.77
CA HIS A 58 8.65 -8.85 9.16
C HIS A 58 7.54 -9.90 9.30
N GLU A 59 6.36 -9.65 8.72
CA GLU A 59 5.21 -10.55 8.83
C GLU A 59 5.39 -11.86 8.04
N LYS A 60 6.13 -11.82 6.93
CA LYS A 60 6.54 -13.04 6.20
C LYS A 60 7.31 -14.01 7.09
N VAL A 61 8.17 -13.50 7.99
CA VAL A 61 8.96 -14.35 8.89
C VAL A 61 8.09 -14.91 10.03
N ASN A 62 7.09 -14.16 10.47
CA ASN A 62 6.26 -14.51 11.64
C ASN A 62 5.13 -15.51 11.37
N SER A 63 4.94 -15.97 10.12
CA SER A 63 4.10 -17.12 9.73
C SER A 63 2.73 -17.26 10.43
N ASN A 64 1.96 -16.17 10.51
CA ASN A 64 0.53 -16.24 10.84
C ASN A 64 -0.31 -16.31 9.55
N ARG A 65 -1.42 -17.06 9.56
CA ARG A 65 -2.25 -17.27 8.35
C ARG A 65 -2.95 -15.99 7.86
N MET A 66 -3.17 -15.02 8.76
CA MET A 66 -3.78 -13.73 8.44
C MET A 66 -3.32 -12.68 9.47
N THR A 67 -2.72 -11.58 9.00
CA THR A 67 -2.27 -10.47 9.86
C THR A 67 -2.92 -9.18 9.39
N GLU A 68 -3.53 -8.43 10.32
CA GLU A 68 -3.97 -7.06 10.11
C GLU A 68 -3.00 -6.10 10.81
N VAL A 69 -2.50 -5.11 10.06
CA VAL A 69 -1.58 -4.08 10.54
C VAL A 69 -2.17 -2.71 10.25
N VAL A 70 -2.20 -1.83 11.24
CA VAL A 70 -2.57 -0.42 11.02
C VAL A 70 -1.30 0.38 10.78
N TYR A 71 -1.30 1.22 9.74
CA TYR A 71 -0.17 2.09 9.41
C TYR A 71 -0.10 3.28 10.39
N SER A 72 0.49 3.06 11.57
CA SER A 72 0.74 4.09 12.61
C SER A 72 2.20 4.54 12.65
#